data_AF-A0A953CET1-F1
#
_entry.id   AF-A0A953CET1-F1
#
_cell.length_a   1.000
_cell.length_b   1.000
_cell.length_c   1.000
_cell.angle_alpha   90.00
_cell.angle_beta   90.00
_cell.angle_gamma   90.00
#
_symmetry.space_group_name_H-M   'P 1'
#
loop_
_entity.id
_entity.type
_entity.pdbx_description
1 polymer ?
#
loop_
_entity_poly.entity_id
_entity_poly.type
_entity_poly.pdbx_seq_one_letter_code
_entity_poly.pdbx_strand_id
1 'polypeptide(L)'
;MEPDAIYLLQRLRLSAELNAVEVGKLIPRYFGDHRDFFTLARLLEGGYVARSATPEKVPHPFRGVDVRAILLYMDAHELTEYRGVTANRHSGKDDNPLFLTAAGMLALEQFETKRADRLWSTGIAVAAAILSAVATAFAVNVLFR
;
A
#
# COMPACT_ATOMS: atom_id res chain seq x y z
N MET A 1 -6.43 0.20 -5.54
CA MET A 1 -5.18 0.29 -4.76
C MET A 1 -4.33 -0.91 -5.14
N GLU A 2 -3.05 -0.71 -5.44
CA GLU A 2 -2.13 -1.79 -5.82
C GLU A 2 -1.91 -2.75 -4.63
N PRO A 3 -1.67 -4.06 -4.85
CA PRO A 3 -1.41 -5.02 -3.77
C PRO A 3 -0.25 -4.59 -2.86
N ASP A 4 0.82 -4.06 -3.46
CA ASP A 4 2.01 -3.58 -2.76
C ASP A 4 1.68 -2.37 -1.86
N ALA A 5 0.77 -1.50 -2.31
CA ALA A 5 0.30 -0.37 -1.51
C ALA A 5 -0.47 -0.85 -0.27
N ILE A 6 -1.35 -1.84 -0.42
CA ILE A 6 -2.12 -2.40 0.71
C ILE A 6 -1.18 -3.09 1.69
N TYR A 7 -0.20 -3.85 1.18
CA TYR A 7 0.81 -4.50 2.01
C TYR A 7 1.60 -3.48 2.86
N LEU A 8 2.07 -2.40 2.24
CA LEU A 8 2.80 -1.34 2.95
C LEU A 8 1.93 -0.68 4.03
N LEU A 9 0.67 -0.35 3.73
CA LEU A 9 -0.25 0.24 4.71
C LEU A 9 -0.55 -0.72 5.87
N GLN A 10 -0.70 -2.02 5.60
CA GLN A 10 -0.88 -3.04 6.65
C GLN A 10 0.36 -3.15 7.55
N ARG A 11 1.57 -3.08 6.98
CA ARG A 11 2.82 -3.11 7.75
C ARG A 11 2.98 -1.88 8.63
N LEU A 12 2.63 -0.70 8.12
CA LEU A 12 2.63 0.54 8.89
C LEU A 12 1.56 0.50 10.01
N ARG A 13 0.37 -0.06 9.75
CA ARG A 13 -0.66 -0.26 10.79
C ARG A 13 -0.15 -1.10 11.96
N LEU A 14 0.58 -2.18 11.67
CA LEU A 14 1.08 -3.11 12.69
C LEU A 14 2.27 -2.57 13.49
N SER A 15 3.15 -1.80 12.83
CA SER A 15 4.40 -1.31 13.45
C SER A 15 4.25 0.07 14.09
N ALA A 16 3.09 0.72 13.89
CA ALA A 16 2.80 2.14 14.17
C ALA A 16 3.66 3.13 13.38
N GLU A 17 4.99 2.97 13.42
CA GLU A 17 5.95 3.81 12.72
C GLU A 17 7.08 2.95 12.14
N LEU A 18 7.61 3.33 10.98
CA LEU A 18 8.77 2.68 10.36
C LEU A 18 9.69 3.75 9.75
N ASN A 19 11.01 3.59 9.87
CA ASN A 19 11.95 4.46 9.16
C ASN A 19 12.07 4.06 7.67
N ALA A 20 12.68 4.92 6.84
CA ALA A 20 12.78 4.65 5.40
C ALA A 20 13.63 3.42 5.06
N VAL A 21 14.62 3.08 5.89
CA VAL A 21 15.45 1.89 5.72
C VAL A 21 14.61 0.61 5.94
N GLU A 22 13.75 0.61 6.96
CA GLU A 22 12.83 -0.49 7.25
C GLU A 22 11.76 -0.62 6.18
N VAL A 23 11.14 0.48 5.78
CA VAL A 23 10.15 0.47 4.69
C VAL A 23 10.81 0.02 3.38
N GLY A 24 12.05 0.43 3.11
CA GLY A 24 12.82 0.00 1.94
C GLY A 24 13.09 -1.51 1.88
N LYS A 25 13.08 -2.22 3.02
CA LYS A 25 13.17 -3.69 3.06
C LYS A 25 11.84 -4.38 2.74
N LEU A 26 10.72 -3.68 2.89
CA LEU A 26 9.38 -4.20 2.62
C LEU A 26 8.96 -4.03 1.15
N ILE A 27 9.61 -3.12 0.43
CA ILE A 27 9.32 -2.82 -0.97
C ILE A 27 9.91 -3.94 -1.86
N PRO A 28 9.10 -4.57 -2.73
CA PRO A 28 9.60 -5.52 -3.71
C PRO A 28 10.58 -4.85 -4.67
N ARG A 29 11.69 -5.53 -4.97
CA ARG A 29 12.73 -5.04 -5.88
C ARG A 29 12.52 -5.59 -7.28
N TYR A 30 11.82 -4.84 -8.13
CA TYR A 30 11.61 -5.22 -9.53
C TYR A 30 12.70 -4.64 -10.42
N PHE A 31 13.09 -3.39 -10.17
CA PHE A 31 14.06 -2.65 -10.98
C PHE A 31 15.42 -2.50 -10.30
N GLY A 32 15.47 -2.58 -8.97
CA GLY A 32 16.69 -2.35 -8.20
C GLY A 32 17.09 -0.87 -8.14
N ASP A 33 16.15 0.05 -8.36
CA ASP A 33 16.39 1.49 -8.35
C ASP A 33 15.21 2.26 -7.74
N HIS A 34 15.27 3.59 -7.76
CA HIS A 34 14.23 4.48 -7.21
C HIS A 34 12.80 4.20 -7.71
N ARG A 35 12.62 3.54 -8.85
CA ARG A 35 11.28 3.22 -9.38
C ARG A 35 10.53 2.23 -8.50
N ASP A 36 11.24 1.39 -7.76
CA ASP A 36 10.61 0.48 -6.79
C ASP A 36 9.88 1.27 -5.67
N PHE A 37 10.27 2.52 -5.42
CA PHE A 37 9.69 3.38 -4.38
C PHE A 37 8.47 4.20 -4.86
N PHE A 38 8.02 4.04 -6.11
CA PHE A 38 6.90 4.80 -6.65
C PHE A 38 5.60 4.60 -5.87
N THR A 39 5.31 3.36 -5.47
CA THR A 39 4.08 3.06 -4.72
C THR A 39 4.09 3.80 -3.38
N LEU A 40 5.21 3.80 -2.66
CA LEU A 40 5.35 4.55 -1.41
C LEU A 40 5.25 6.07 -1.64
N ALA A 41 5.90 6.58 -2.69
CA ALA A 41 5.83 8.00 -3.06
C ALA A 41 4.39 8.45 -3.36
N ARG A 42 3.60 7.63 -4.06
CA ARG A 42 2.17 7.88 -4.31
C ARG A 42 1.35 7.84 -3.02
N LEU A 43 1.65 6.93 -2.10
CA LEU A 43 0.97 6.88 -0.80
C LEU A 43 1.24 8.14 0.04
N LEU A 44 2.46 8.67 -0.01
CA LEU A 44 2.84 9.94 0.62
C LEU A 44 2.20 11.15 -0.05
N GLU A 45 2.09 11.17 -1.37
CA GLU A 45 1.43 12.26 -2.10
C GLU A 45 -0.10 12.24 -1.92
N GLY A 46 -0.70 11.05 -1.92
CA GLY A 46 -2.12 10.86 -1.64
C GLY A 46 -2.51 11.05 -0.17
N GLY A 47 -1.55 11.35 0.71
CA GLY A 47 -1.80 11.60 2.12
C GLY A 47 -2.21 10.37 2.93
N TYR A 48 -2.01 9.16 2.41
CA TYR A 48 -2.26 7.90 3.12
C TYR A 48 -1.15 7.56 4.12
N VAL A 49 0.07 8.02 3.83
CA VAL A 49 1.24 7.92 4.70
C VAL A 49 1.76 9.32 4.93
N ALA A 50 2.22 9.61 6.14
CA ALA A 50 2.91 10.85 6.47
C ALA A 50 4.32 10.55 6.99
N ARG A 51 5.15 11.59 6.99
CA ARG A 51 6.52 11.54 7.46
C ARG A 51 6.72 12.69 8.45
N SER A 52 7.35 12.40 9.60
CA SER A 52 7.46 13.37 10.70
C SER A 52 8.31 14.60 10.34
N ALA A 53 9.37 14.42 9.55
CA ALA A 53 10.16 15.55 9.08
C ALA A 53 9.60 16.20 7.83
N THR A 54 9.44 17.52 7.93
CA THR A 54 9.25 18.42 6.79
C THR A 54 10.34 18.21 5.76
N PRO A 55 10.00 18.11 4.46
CA PRO A 55 11.01 17.95 3.43
C PRO A 55 11.93 19.17 3.44
N GLU A 56 13.24 18.90 3.44
CA GLU A 56 14.22 19.88 2.96
C GLU A 56 13.74 20.41 1.61
N LYS A 57 13.88 21.72 1.39
CA LYS A 57 13.41 22.43 0.20
C LYS A 57 13.79 21.66 -1.06
N VAL A 58 12.82 20.96 -1.65
CA VAL A 58 13.02 20.25 -2.92
C VAL A 58 13.31 21.29 -4.01
N PRO A 59 14.46 21.24 -4.71
CA PRO A 59 14.82 22.24 -5.71
C PRO A 59 13.77 22.36 -6.81
N HIS A 60 13.57 23.59 -7.29
CA HIS A 60 12.38 23.99 -8.06
C HIS A 60 12.18 23.48 -9.50
N PRO A 61 13.01 22.61 -10.14
CA PRO A 61 12.56 21.88 -11.33
C PRO A 61 11.95 20.49 -11.03
N PHE A 62 12.04 20.01 -9.80
CA PHE A 62 11.73 18.61 -9.45
C PHE A 62 10.51 18.54 -8.52
N ARG A 63 9.31 18.54 -9.08
CA ARG A 63 8.04 18.32 -8.34
C ARG A 63 7.37 17.04 -8.85
N GLY A 64 6.85 16.21 -7.95
CA GLY A 64 6.04 15.04 -8.27
C GLY A 64 6.47 13.75 -7.56
N VAL A 65 5.78 12.65 -7.88
CA VAL A 65 6.02 11.29 -7.35
C VAL A 65 7.46 10.86 -7.56
N ASP A 66 8.06 11.15 -8.72
CA ASP A 66 9.40 10.69 -9.11
C ASP A 66 10.49 11.15 -8.15
N VAL A 67 10.40 12.42 -7.72
CA VAL A 67 11.39 13.02 -6.84
C VAL A 67 11.24 12.50 -5.43
N ARG A 68 9.99 12.31 -4.98
CA ARG A 68 9.71 11.65 -3.71
C ARG A 68 10.24 10.21 -3.71
N ALA A 69 10.06 9.48 -4.81
CA ALA A 69 10.58 8.11 -4.95
C ALA A 69 12.11 8.10 -4.90
N ILE A 70 12.79 9.06 -5.56
CA ILE A 70 14.24 9.24 -5.46
C ILE A 70 14.68 9.54 -4.03
N LEU A 71 14.04 10.49 -3.35
CA LEU A 71 14.39 10.84 -1.97
C LEU A 71 14.18 9.68 -1.00
N LEU A 72 13.11 8.91 -1.16
CA LEU A 72 12.84 7.71 -0.37
C LEU A 72 13.86 6.61 -0.65
N TYR A 73 14.24 6.42 -1.92
CA TYR A 73 15.29 5.48 -2.31
C TYR A 73 16.64 5.86 -1.70
N MET A 74 17.01 7.14 -1.80
CA MET A 74 18.23 7.69 -1.21
C MET A 74 18.24 7.50 0.30
N ASP A 75 17.14 7.79 0.97
CA ASP A 75 17.04 7.64 2.42
C ASP A 75 17.08 6.17 2.87
N ALA A 76 16.42 5.28 2.13
CA ALA A 76 16.46 3.84 2.40
C ALA A 76 17.82 3.19 2.16
N HIS A 77 18.64 3.75 1.26
CA HIS A 77 19.98 3.26 0.91
C HIS A 77 21.11 4.12 1.45
N GLU A 78 20.80 5.10 2.30
CA GLU A 78 21.79 5.95 2.96
C GLU A 78 22.65 6.78 1.99
N LEU A 79 22.08 7.16 0.84
CA LEU A 79 22.75 7.92 -0.22
C LEU A 79 22.58 9.43 -0.02
N THR A 80 23.66 10.19 -0.21
CA THR A 80 23.66 11.66 -0.17
C THR A 80 23.40 12.30 -1.54
N GLU A 81 23.68 11.57 -2.62
CA GLU A 81 23.46 11.99 -3.99
C GLU A 81 22.95 10.83 -4.86
N TYR A 82 21.97 11.11 -5.72
CA TYR A 82 21.49 10.17 -6.73
C TYR A 82 20.88 10.91 -7.93
N ARG A 83 21.36 10.60 -9.15
CA ARG A 83 20.87 11.21 -10.42
C ARG A 83 20.84 12.75 -10.39
N GLY A 84 21.85 13.38 -9.81
CA GLY A 84 21.94 14.85 -9.68
C GLY A 84 21.01 15.47 -8.65
N VAL A 85 20.29 14.64 -7.87
CA VAL A 85 19.55 15.07 -6.68
C VAL A 85 20.47 14.87 -5.48
N THR A 86 20.69 15.94 -4.72
CA THR A 86 21.41 15.93 -3.46
C THR A 86 20.43 16.10 -2.30
N ALA A 87 20.63 15.34 -1.23
CA ALA A 87 19.85 15.45 0.00
C ALA A 87 20.81 15.72 1.17
N ASN A 88 20.51 16.71 2.01
CA ASN A 88 21.31 16.96 3.20
C ASN A 88 20.83 15.98 4.28
N ARG A 89 21.58 14.88 4.46
CA ARG A 89 21.27 13.95 5.53
C ARG A 89 21.80 14.53 6.85
N HIS A 90 20.90 14.97 7.73
CA HIS A 90 21.24 15.00 9.15
C HIS A 90 21.37 13.54 9.61
N SER A 91 22.56 13.20 10.09
CA SER A 91 22.99 11.83 10.39
C SER A 91 22.25 11.28 11.62
N GLY A 92 21.08 10.68 11.41
CA GLY A 92 20.33 9.96 12.44
C GLY A 92 19.47 8.85 11.83
N LYS A 93 19.62 7.62 12.34
CA LYS A 93 18.86 6.43 11.90
C LYS A 93 17.35 6.53 12.23
N ASP A 94 16.96 7.49 13.07
CA ASP A 94 15.63 7.64 13.65
C ASP A 94 14.91 8.94 13.29
N ASP A 95 15.50 9.83 12.50
CA ASP A 95 15.00 11.22 12.48
C ASP A 95 13.65 11.38 11.79
N ASN A 96 13.28 10.45 10.89
CA ASN A 96 12.16 10.67 9.98
C ASN A 96 11.21 9.45 9.85
N PRO A 97 10.47 9.07 10.91
CA PRO A 97 9.52 7.97 10.85
C PRO A 97 8.40 8.25 9.83
N LEU A 98 8.04 7.20 9.09
CA LEU A 98 6.84 7.11 8.27
C LEU A 98 5.74 6.44 9.09
N PHE A 99 4.55 7.01 9.04
CA PHE A 99 3.39 6.53 9.79
C PHE A 99 2.11 6.61 8.97
N LEU A 100 1.14 5.77 9.35
CA LEU A 100 -0.15 5.70 8.70
C LEU A 100 -1.03 6.88 9.14
N THR A 101 -1.60 7.62 8.19
CA THR A 101 -2.52 8.72 8.52
C THR A 101 -3.94 8.20 8.74
N ALA A 102 -4.83 9.03 9.28
CA ALA A 102 -6.26 8.71 9.37
C ALA A 102 -6.87 8.38 7.99
N ALA A 103 -6.44 9.08 6.92
CA ALA A 103 -6.87 8.77 5.56
C ALA A 103 -6.36 7.40 5.09
N GLY A 104 -5.13 7.04 5.46
CA GLY A 104 -4.56 5.71 5.23
C GLY A 104 -5.32 4.59 5.95
N MET A 105 -5.67 4.80 7.22
CA MET A 105 -6.49 3.88 8.00
C MET A 105 -7.85 3.65 7.35
N LEU A 106 -8.55 4.74 7.01
CA LEU A 106 -9.87 4.67 6.38
C LEU A 106 -9.81 3.96 5.02
N ALA A 107 -8.78 4.23 4.22
CA ALA A 107 -8.59 3.56 2.93
C ALA A 107 -8.39 2.04 3.08
N LEU A 108 -7.65 1.64 4.12
CA LEU A 108 -7.39 0.23 4.43
C LEU A 108 -8.66 -0.48 4.92
N GLU A 109 -9.43 0.15 5.81
CA GLU A 109 -10.73 -0.35 6.26
C GLU A 109 -11.71 -0.50 5.09
N GLN A 110 -11.81 0.50 4.21
CA GLN A 110 -12.66 0.42 3.02
C GLN A 110 -12.26 -0.74 2.10
N PHE A 111 -10.96 -1.01 1.99
CA PHE A 111 -10.48 -2.15 1.21
C PHE A 111 -10.83 -3.48 1.86
N GLU A 112 -10.63 -3.62 3.17
CA GLU A 112 -10.97 -4.82 3.94
C GLU A 112 -12.48 -5.11 3.87
N THR A 113 -13.34 -4.09 4.06
CA THR A 113 -14.80 -4.21 3.95
C THR A 113 -15.22 -4.63 2.54
N LYS A 114 -14.71 -3.97 1.49
CA LYS A 114 -15.04 -4.34 0.10
C LYS A 114 -14.64 -5.78 -0.23
N ARG A 115 -13.53 -6.26 0.34
CA ARG A 115 -13.09 -7.65 0.16
C ARG A 115 -14.02 -8.61 0.89
N ALA A 116 -14.41 -8.29 2.13
CA ALA A 116 -15.37 -9.09 2.89
C ALA A 116 -16.73 -9.17 2.18
N ASP A 117 -17.25 -8.05 1.68
CA ASP A 117 -18.52 -7.99 0.95
C ASP A 117 -18.51 -8.88 -0.30
N ARG A 118 -17.41 -8.90 -1.04
CA ARG A 118 -17.24 -9.77 -2.22
C ARG A 118 -17.21 -11.25 -1.84
N LEU A 119 -16.57 -11.60 -0.72
CA LEU A 119 -16.53 -12.97 -0.24
C LEU A 119 -17.93 -13.43 0.23
N TRP A 120 -18.63 -12.58 0.97
CA TRP A 120 -20.00 -12.85 1.41
C TRP A 120 -20.98 -13.00 0.25
N SER A 121 -20.94 -12.08 -0.72
CA SER A 121 -21.83 -12.15 -1.88
C SER A 121 -21.57 -13.39 -2.73
N THR A 122 -20.30 -13.77 -2.90
CA THR A 122 -19.93 -15.02 -3.58
C THR A 122 -20.45 -16.24 -2.80
N GLY A 123 -20.30 -16.24 -1.47
CA GLY A 123 -20.80 -17.32 -0.62
C GLY A 123 -22.32 -17.50 -0.70
N ILE A 124 -23.08 -16.40 -0.65
CA ILE A 124 -24.54 -16.40 -0.77
C ILE A 124 -24.95 -16.91 -2.16
N ALA A 125 -24.27 -16.46 -3.23
CA ALA A 125 -24.56 -16.91 -4.59
C ALA A 125 -24.34 -18.42 -4.77
N VAL A 126 -23.24 -18.95 -4.24
CA VAL A 126 -22.95 -20.39 -4.26
C VAL A 126 -24.00 -21.17 -3.46
N ALA A 127 -24.35 -20.70 -2.26
CA ALA A 127 -25.38 -21.35 -1.43
C ALA A 127 -26.75 -21.37 -2.13
N ALA A 128 -27.16 -20.25 -2.74
CA ALA A 128 -28.39 -20.16 -3.50
C ALA A 128 -28.42 -21.11 -4.72
N ALA A 129 -27.30 -21.21 -5.44
CA ALA A 129 -27.17 -22.13 -6.57
C ALA A 129 -27.29 -23.59 -6.13
N ILE A 130 -26.65 -23.98 -5.01
CA ILE A 130 -26.75 -25.33 -4.46
C ILE A 130 -28.20 -25.65 -4.06
N LEU A 131 -28.84 -24.74 -3.31
CA LEU A 131 -30.23 -24.92 -2.87
C LEU A 131 -31.19 -25.04 -4.06
N SER A 132 -31.02 -24.19 -5.08
CA SER A 132 -31.84 -24.26 -6.29
C SER A 132 -31.64 -25.59 -7.03
N ALA A 133 -30.40 -26.06 -7.17
CA ALA A 133 -30.10 -27.33 -7.83
C ALA A 133 -30.74 -28.53 -7.10
N VAL A 134 -30.68 -28.54 -5.76
CA VAL A 134 -31.32 -29.57 -4.94
C VAL A 134 -32.84 -29.54 -5.09
N ALA A 135 -33.45 -28.35 -5.05
CA ALA A 135 -34.89 -28.19 -5.24
C ALA A 135 -35.34 -28.66 -6.63
N THR A 136 -34.60 -28.29 -7.68
CA THR A 136 -34.87 -28.75 -9.05
C THR A 136 -34.74 -30.27 -9.17
N ALA A 137 -33.67 -30.87 -8.62
CA ALA A 137 -33.48 -32.32 -8.64
C ALA A 137 -34.62 -33.07 -7.92
N PHE A 138 -35.07 -32.55 -6.78
CA PHE A 138 -36.21 -33.11 -6.06
C PHE A 138 -37.51 -33.00 -6.86
N ALA A 139 -37.80 -31.82 -7.43
CA ALA A 139 -39.00 -31.59 -8.23
C ALA A 139 -39.06 -32.52 -9.46
N VAL A 140 -37.94 -32.68 -10.16
CA VAL A 140 -37.83 -33.61 -11.31
C VAL A 140 -38.10 -35.05 -10.86
N ASN A 141 -37.51 -35.50 -9.74
CA ASN A 141 -37.71 -36.86 -9.24
C ASN A 141 -39.16 -37.14 -8.82
N VAL A 142 -39.87 -36.13 -8.29
CA VAL A 142 -41.29 -36.27 -7.91
C VAL A 142 -42.22 -36.25 -9.12
N LEU A 143 -41.93 -35.44 -10.15
CA LEU A 143 -42.79 -35.29 -11.34
C LEU A 143 -42.68 -36.45 -12.35
N PHE A 144 -41.52 -37.12 -12.41
CA PHE A 144 -41.27 -38.21 -13.37
C PHE A 144 -41.29 -39.60 -12.73
N ARG A 145 -41.88 -39.72 -11.53
CA ARG A 145 -42.22 -40.99 -10.87
C ARG A 145 -43.71 -41.27 -11.02
#